data_AF-A0A8D8PB96-F1
#
_entry.id   AF-A0A8D8PB96-F1
#
_cell.length_a   1.000
_cell.length_b   1.000
_cell.length_c   1.000
_cell.angle_alpha   90.00
_cell.angle_beta   90.00
_cell.angle_gamma   90.00
#
_symmetry.space_group_name_H-M   'P 1'
#
loop_
_entity.id
_entity.type
_entity.pdbx_description
1 polymer ?
#
loop_
_entity_poly.entity_id
_entity_poly.type
_entity_poly.pdbx_seq_one_letter_code
_entity_poly.pdbx_strand_id
1 'polypeptide(L)'
;MATMEKVSGNRKRPTDTHGGQPGAKQIADVPAEPPVAEQSNPDIALRSALRRLRSNMLKIGERQVATSHELWSLLEEQKELRGMLSARTPLQNSIETFLDLLEALLRAKLQLR
;
A
#
# COMPACT_ATOMS: atom_id res chain seq x y z
N MET A 1 36.59 -50.47 -13.58
CA MET A 1 37.04 -51.35 -12.48
C MET A 1 37.32 -50.50 -11.26
N ALA A 2 36.87 -50.96 -10.07
CA ALA A 2 37.17 -50.60 -8.66
C ALA A 2 37.73 -49.19 -8.34
N THR A 3 37.17 -48.45 -7.36
CA THR A 3 37.34 -48.79 -5.94
C THR A 3 36.22 -48.29 -5.03
N MET A 4 35.86 -49.16 -4.08
CA MET A 4 35.18 -48.85 -2.83
C MET A 4 36.15 -48.13 -1.88
N GLU A 5 35.65 -47.15 -1.13
CA GLU A 5 36.19 -46.82 0.19
C GLU A 5 35.04 -46.69 1.18
N LYS A 6 35.29 -47.18 2.38
CA LYS A 6 34.34 -47.65 3.37
C LYS A 6 34.58 -46.88 4.67
N VAL A 7 33.56 -46.90 5.53
CA VAL A 7 33.61 -46.67 6.98
C VAL A 7 33.45 -45.22 7.46
N SER A 8 32.26 -44.96 8.01
CA SER A 8 32.20 -44.47 9.39
C SER A 8 30.95 -45.04 10.06
N GLY A 9 31.17 -45.96 11.01
CA GLY A 9 30.14 -46.34 11.96
C GLY A 9 30.12 -45.33 13.10
N ASN A 10 28.95 -45.00 13.63
CA ASN A 10 28.49 -45.61 14.89
C ASN A 10 27.21 -44.95 15.44
N ARG A 11 26.34 -45.84 15.94
CA ARG A 11 25.47 -45.71 17.12
C ARG A 11 24.38 -44.65 17.08
N LYS A 12 23.15 -45.12 16.84
CA LYS A 12 22.00 -44.79 17.70
C LYS A 12 21.17 -46.05 17.97
N ARG A 13 20.62 -46.04 19.18
CA ARG A 13 20.14 -47.16 20.01
C ARG A 13 18.90 -47.87 19.44
N PRO A 14 18.61 -49.10 19.90
CA PRO A 14 17.36 -49.79 19.60
C PRO A 14 16.23 -49.11 20.38
N THR A 15 15.12 -48.85 19.70
CA THR A 15 13.84 -48.57 20.35
C THR A 15 12.83 -49.56 19.81
N ASP A 16 12.58 -50.60 20.60
CA ASP A 16 11.32 -51.35 20.54
C ASP A 16 10.17 -50.35 20.49
N THR A 17 9.34 -50.43 19.46
CA THR A 17 8.05 -49.76 19.47
C THR A 17 7.01 -50.81 19.12
N HIS A 18 6.33 -51.23 20.18
CA HIS A 18 5.13 -52.05 20.15
C HIS A 18 4.14 -51.57 19.08
N GLY A 19 3.39 -52.53 18.54
CA GLY A 19 2.33 -52.32 17.57
C GLY A 19 1.29 -51.28 17.98
N GLY A 20 0.65 -50.72 16.96
CA GLY A 20 -0.43 -49.77 17.13
C GLY A 20 -0.64 -48.86 15.92
N GLN A 21 -0.95 -49.43 14.75
CA GLN A 21 -2.07 -48.84 13.99
C GLN A 21 -3.34 -49.29 14.72
N PRO A 22 -4.44 -48.51 14.82
CA PRO A 22 -4.83 -47.43 13.92
C PRO A 22 -5.35 -46.15 14.63
N GLY A 23 -5.35 -45.03 13.93
CA GLY A 23 -5.98 -43.81 14.41
C GLY A 23 -6.08 -42.81 13.26
N ALA A 24 -7.07 -43.01 12.40
CA ALA A 24 -7.49 -42.03 11.41
C ALA A 24 -7.81 -40.72 12.14
N LYS A 25 -6.83 -39.82 12.21
CA LYS A 25 -7.09 -38.43 12.56
C LYS A 25 -7.86 -37.84 11.39
N GLN A 26 -9.16 -37.68 11.62
CA GLN A 26 -10.06 -36.84 10.86
C GLN A 26 -9.32 -35.54 10.54
N ILE A 27 -9.01 -35.34 9.27
CA ILE A 27 -8.63 -34.02 8.77
C ILE A 27 -9.90 -33.21 8.96
N ALA A 28 -9.91 -32.33 9.96
CA ALA A 28 -10.96 -31.34 10.10
C ALA A 28 -11.13 -30.67 8.74
N ASP A 29 -12.38 -30.58 8.27
CA ASP A 29 -12.79 -29.62 7.23
C ASP A 29 -12.17 -28.28 7.61
N VAL A 30 -11.06 -27.92 6.96
CA VAL A 30 -10.56 -26.56 6.99
C VAL A 30 -11.58 -25.80 6.15
N PRO A 31 -12.45 -24.95 6.74
CA PRO A 31 -13.28 -24.10 5.91
C PRO A 31 -12.31 -23.31 5.04
N ALA A 32 -12.41 -23.51 3.72
CA ALA A 32 -11.63 -22.75 2.76
C ALA A 32 -11.81 -21.27 3.12
N GLU A 33 -10.73 -20.61 3.53
CA GLU A 33 -10.76 -19.18 3.75
C GLU A 33 -11.31 -18.55 2.47
N PRO A 34 -12.40 -17.77 2.54
CA PRO A 34 -12.92 -17.13 1.35
C PRO A 34 -11.82 -16.22 0.80
N PRO A 35 -11.51 -16.27 -0.51
CA PRO A 35 -10.56 -15.34 -1.10
C PRO A 35 -11.22 -13.96 -1.14
N VAL A 36 -10.99 -13.13 -0.13
CA VAL A 36 -11.46 -11.73 -0.14
C VAL A 36 -10.33 -10.84 -0.64
N ALA A 37 -10.01 -10.97 -1.92
CA ALA A 37 -9.35 -9.90 -2.66
C ALA A 37 -10.45 -9.08 -3.34
N GLU A 38 -10.77 -7.90 -2.79
CA GLU A 38 -11.23 -6.70 -3.52
C GLU A 38 -11.61 -5.60 -2.51
N GLN A 39 -10.63 -5.17 -1.73
CA GLN A 39 -10.69 -3.83 -1.13
C GLN A 39 -10.20 -2.86 -2.20
N SER A 40 -11.11 -2.10 -2.80
CA SER A 40 -10.80 -0.85 -3.49
C SER A 40 -10.09 0.08 -2.50
N ASN A 41 -8.76 -0.04 -2.39
CA ASN A 41 -7.97 0.52 -1.31
C ASN A 41 -8.05 2.06 -1.29
N PRO A 42 -8.71 2.70 -0.31
CA PRO A 42 -8.78 4.16 -0.20
C PRO A 42 -7.38 4.80 -0.17
N ASP A 43 -6.40 4.09 0.39
CA ASP A 43 -4.99 4.51 0.40
C ASP A 43 -4.31 4.51 -0.98
N ILE A 44 -4.71 3.62 -1.88
CA ILE A 44 -4.21 3.60 -3.26
C ILE A 44 -4.82 4.77 -4.03
N ALA A 45 -6.13 5.00 -3.85
CA ALA A 45 -6.82 6.13 -4.45
C ALA A 45 -6.20 7.46 -3.97
N LEU A 46 -5.97 7.62 -2.66
CA LEU A 46 -5.34 8.80 -2.06
C LEU A 46 -3.92 9.02 -2.59
N ARG A 47 -3.08 7.97 -2.61
CA ARG A 47 -1.71 8.07 -3.16
C ARG A 47 -1.70 8.42 -4.65
N SER A 48 -2.64 7.87 -5.42
CA SER A 48 -2.80 8.20 -6.84
C SER A 48 -3.21 9.66 -7.02
N ALA A 49 -4.18 10.14 -6.24
CA ALA A 49 -4.63 11.52 -6.27
C ALA A 49 -3.50 12.50 -5.87
N LEU A 50 -2.74 12.20 -4.82
CA LEU A 50 -1.57 13.00 -4.41
C LEU A 50 -0.48 13.06 -5.48
N ARG A 51 -0.22 11.93 -6.16
CA ARG A 51 0.74 11.88 -7.29
C ARG A 51 0.27 12.77 -8.44
N ARG A 52 -1.02 12.70 -8.81
CA ARG A 52 -1.60 13.54 -9.87
C ARG A 52 -1.51 15.03 -9.52
N LEU A 53 -1.90 15.42 -8.30
CA LEU A 53 -1.80 16.80 -7.82
C LEU A 53 -0.37 17.32 -7.93
N ARG A 54 0.62 16.56 -7.43
CA ARG A 54 2.05 16.92 -7.55
C ARG A 54 2.47 17.13 -9.01
N SER A 55 2.11 16.22 -9.91
CA SER A 55 2.46 16.35 -11.33
C SER A 55 1.83 17.58 -11.98
N ASN A 56 0.57 17.89 -11.66
CA ASN A 56 -0.11 19.07 -12.18
C ASN A 56 0.50 20.36 -11.61
N MET A 57 0.84 20.39 -10.32
CA MET A 57 1.61 21.48 -9.72
C MET A 57 2.95 21.71 -10.42
N LEU A 58 3.73 20.66 -10.68
CA LEU A 58 5.02 20.78 -11.35
C LEU A 58 4.86 21.34 -12.77
N LYS A 59 3.90 20.82 -13.55
CA LYS A 59 3.59 21.34 -14.89
C LYS A 59 3.19 22.81 -14.87
N ILE A 60 2.43 23.23 -13.86
CA ILE A 60 2.02 24.63 -13.66
C ILE A 60 3.21 25.50 -13.25
N GLY A 61 4.12 24.99 -12.41
CA GLY A 61 5.31 25.70 -11.94
C GLY A 61 6.41 25.81 -13.00
N GLU A 62 6.56 24.80 -13.86
CA GLU A 62 7.45 24.83 -15.04
C GLU A 62 7.02 25.89 -16.06
N ARG A 63 5.73 26.24 -16.07
CA ARG A 63 5.20 27.30 -16.92
C ARG A 63 5.34 28.65 -16.23
N GLN A 64 6.02 29.60 -16.89
CA GLN A 64 6.14 30.98 -16.41
C GLN A 64 4.78 31.65 -16.16
N VAL A 65 3.74 31.23 -16.91
CA VAL A 65 2.36 31.70 -16.76
C VAL A 65 1.41 30.50 -16.80
N ALA A 66 0.71 30.24 -15.69
CA ALA A 66 -0.38 29.26 -15.62
C ALA A 66 -1.69 29.90 -16.06
N THR A 67 -2.64 29.23 -16.71
CA THR A 67 -3.95 29.83 -17.02
C THR A 67 -4.87 29.83 -15.79
N SER A 68 -5.86 30.73 -15.75
CA SER A 68 -6.85 30.73 -14.66
C SER A 68 -7.64 29.41 -14.58
N HIS A 69 -7.89 28.79 -15.75
CA HIS A 69 -8.52 27.47 -15.83
C HIS A 69 -7.68 26.37 -15.16
N GLU A 70 -6.35 26.37 -15.37
CA GLU A 70 -5.46 25.39 -14.73
C GLU A 70 -5.39 25.55 -13.21
N LEU A 71 -5.40 26.79 -12.73
CA LEU A 71 -5.43 27.07 -11.29
C LEU A 71 -6.76 26.62 -10.66
N TRP A 72 -7.88 26.82 -11.37
CA TRP A 72 -9.19 26.32 -10.95
C TRP A 72 -9.27 24.79 -10.93
N SER A 73 -8.75 24.12 -11.96
CA SER A 73 -8.67 22.66 -11.99
C SER A 73 -7.87 22.11 -10.79
N LEU A 74 -6.76 22.78 -10.43
CA LEU A 74 -5.94 22.39 -9.28
C LEU A 74 -6.68 22.57 -7.95
N LEU A 75 -7.52 23.60 -7.84
CA LEU A 75 -8.37 23.83 -6.66
C LEU A 75 -9.45 22.75 -6.50
N GLU A 76 -10.08 22.30 -7.59
CA GLU A 76 -11.07 21.23 -7.53
C GLU A 76 -10.43 19.87 -7.19
N GLU A 77 -9.26 19.56 -7.77
CA GLU A 77 -8.48 18.36 -7.41
C GLU A 77 -8.10 18.34 -5.92
N GLN A 78 -7.80 19.50 -5.34
CA GLN A 78 -7.56 19.60 -3.90
C GLN A 78 -8.79 19.31 -3.05
N LYS A 79 -9.97 19.82 -3.43
CA LYS A 79 -11.21 19.57 -2.69
C LYS A 79 -11.55 18.09 -2.71
N GLU A 80 -11.39 17.43 -3.85
CA GLU A 80 -11.56 15.99 -3.99
C GLU A 80 -10.59 15.24 -3.04
N LEU A 81 -9.31 15.62 -3.04
CA LEU A 81 -8.30 15.07 -2.13
C LEU A 81 -8.67 15.22 -0.65
N ARG A 82 -9.22 16.37 -0.25
CA ARG A 82 -9.73 16.56 1.12
C ARG A 82 -10.89 15.62 1.44
N GLY A 83 -11.81 15.42 0.50
CA GLY A 83 -12.93 14.47 0.65
C GLY A 83 -12.49 13.02 0.83
N MET A 84 -11.31 12.66 0.30
CA MET A 84 -10.72 11.32 0.44
C MET A 84 -9.99 11.09 1.77
N LEU A 85 -9.73 12.14 2.56
CA LEU A 85 -9.07 12.03 3.86
C LEU A 85 -10.10 11.68 4.95
N SER A 86 -10.21 10.41 5.32
CA SER A 86 -11.07 9.95 6.43
C SER A 86 -10.28 9.73 7.74
N ALA A 87 -10.77 10.35 8.83
CA ALA A 87 -10.44 10.17 10.25
C ALA A 87 -8.95 10.25 10.71
N ARG A 88 -8.59 11.46 11.18
CA ARG A 88 -7.59 11.87 12.19
C ARG A 88 -6.40 10.95 12.42
N THR A 89 -5.51 10.88 11.43
CA THR A 89 -4.11 10.47 11.66
C THR A 89 -3.19 11.71 11.63
N PRO A 90 -2.03 11.69 12.33
CA PRO A 90 -1.05 12.79 12.25
C PRO A 90 -0.60 13.08 10.81
N LEU A 91 -0.52 12.04 9.98
CA LEU A 91 -0.22 12.16 8.55
C LEU A 91 -1.28 12.96 7.79
N GLN A 92 -2.57 12.78 8.13
CA GLN A 92 -3.65 13.58 7.57
C GLN A 92 -3.49 15.07 7.91
N ASN A 93 -3.19 15.43 9.17
CA ASN A 93 -3.00 16.83 9.54
C ASN A 93 -1.87 17.49 8.74
N SER A 94 -0.76 16.77 8.49
CA SER A 94 0.32 17.26 7.65
C SER A 94 -0.10 17.42 6.18
N ILE A 95 -0.92 16.49 5.66
CA ILE A 95 -1.47 16.60 4.30
C ILE A 95 -2.46 17.75 4.21
N GLU A 96 -3.37 17.92 5.17
CA GLU A 96 -4.33 19.03 5.21
C GLU A 96 -3.61 20.38 5.31
N THR A 97 -2.59 20.50 6.16
CA THR A 97 -1.77 21.72 6.26
C THR A 97 -1.10 22.05 4.92
N PHE A 98 -0.56 21.03 4.23
CA PHE A 98 -0.01 21.20 2.89
C PHE A 98 -1.07 21.65 1.89
N LEU A 99 -2.27 21.07 1.95
CA LEU A 99 -3.36 21.43 1.08
C LEU A 99 -3.83 22.88 1.34
N ASP A 100 -3.93 23.32 2.60
CA ASP A 100 -4.28 24.68 2.99
C ASP A 100 -3.30 25.72 2.43
N LEU A 101 -1.99 25.46 2.57
CA LEU A 101 -0.95 26.33 2.05
C LEU A 101 -1.02 26.43 0.52
N LEU A 102 -1.24 25.31 -0.16
CA LEU A 102 -1.38 25.31 -1.61
C LEU A 102 -2.65 26.05 -2.06
N GLU A 103 -3.78 25.87 -1.36
CA GLU A 103 -5.01 26.59 -1.64
C GLU A 103 -4.82 28.11 -1.53
N ALA A 104 -4.15 28.57 -0.47
CA ALA A 104 -3.84 29.98 -0.25
C ALA A 104 -2.97 30.55 -1.38
N LEU A 105 -1.93 29.82 -1.80
CA LEU A 105 -1.04 30.23 -2.91
C LEU A 105 -1.79 30.31 -4.24
N LEU A 106 -2.66 29.36 -4.54
CA LEU A 106 -3.48 29.36 -5.76
C LEU A 106 -4.43 30.55 -5.78
N ARG A 107 -5.12 30.81 -4.66
CA ARG A 107 -6.01 31.96 -4.51
C ARG A 107 -5.26 33.28 -4.65
N ALA A 108 -4.11 33.44 -4.00
CA ALA A 108 -3.28 34.63 -4.14
C ALA A 108 -2.84 34.86 -5.59
N LYS A 109 -2.44 33.79 -6.31
CA LYS A 109 -2.05 33.87 -7.72
C LYS A 109 -3.23 34.23 -8.64
N LEU A 110 -4.45 33.82 -8.32
CA LEU A 110 -5.66 34.22 -9.02
C LEU A 110 -6.03 35.68 -8.77
N GLN A 111 -5.79 36.21 -7.57
CA GLN A 111 -6.10 37.60 -7.21
C GLN A 111 -5.09 38.63 -7.75
N LEU A 112 -3.84 38.23 -8.01
CA LEU A 112 -2.80 39.09 -8.59
C LEU A 112 -2.96 39.33 -10.09
N ARG A 113 -4.02 38.80 -10.70
CA ARG A 113 -4.38 38.98 -12.11
C ARG A 113 -5.67 39.74 -12.22
#